data_AF-K1SMI2-F1
#
_entry.id   AF-K1SMI2-F1
#
_cell.length_a   1.000
_cell.length_b   1.000
_cell.length_c   1.000
_cell.angle_alpha   90.00
_cell.angle_beta   90.00
_cell.angle_gamma   90.00
#
_symmetry.space_group_name_H-M   'P 1'
#
loop_
_entity.id
_entity.type
_entity.pdbx_description
1 polymer ?
#
loop_
_entity_poly.entity_id
_entity_poly.type
_entity_poly.pdbx_seq_one_letter_code
_entity_poly.pdbx_strand_id
1 'polypeptide(L)'
;MKQSLFLAAAAACLLTACNGTATQDAACELERAKATLDTIYARYGVPENCLLRENYPFNADYKAGYLASEDQARPNPYSYLWPFSGTLSAASAILESDSSYRTVVDERVLPGLAEYLDTVRMPAAYS
;
A
#
# COMPACT_ATOMS: atom_id res chain seq x y z
N MET A 1 -56.88 -2.92 25.44
CA MET A 1 -56.21 -1.80 24.72
C MET A 1 -54.78 -1.50 25.19
N LYS A 2 -54.24 -2.11 26.26
CA LYS A 2 -52.84 -1.91 26.71
C LYS A 2 -51.85 -2.94 26.15
N GLN A 3 -52.27 -4.16 25.82
CA GLN A 3 -51.38 -5.21 25.28
C GLN A 3 -51.01 -4.99 23.80
N SER A 4 -51.86 -4.32 23.04
CA SER A 4 -51.64 -3.99 21.62
C SER A 4 -50.54 -2.94 21.41
N LEU A 5 -50.23 -2.15 22.45
CA LEU A 5 -49.21 -1.10 22.39
C LEU A 5 -47.78 -1.65 22.62
N PHE A 6 -47.64 -2.77 23.33
CA PHE A 6 -46.33 -3.36 23.64
C PHE A 6 -45.73 -4.17 22.49
N LEU A 7 -46.55 -4.73 21.59
CA LEU A 7 -46.04 -5.45 20.42
C LEU A 7 -45.50 -4.51 19.32
N ALA A 8 -46.01 -3.27 19.24
CA ALA A 8 -45.57 -2.31 18.22
C ALA A 8 -44.17 -1.73 18.51
N ALA A 9 -43.77 -1.65 19.78
CA ALA A 9 -42.46 -1.10 20.18
C ALA A 9 -41.29 -2.10 19.96
N ALA A 10 -41.56 -3.41 20.00
CA ALA A 10 -40.53 -4.44 19.81
C ALA A 10 -40.13 -4.62 18.33
N ALA A 11 -41.01 -4.27 17.39
CA ALA A 11 -40.74 -4.38 15.95
C ALA A 11 -39.88 -3.22 15.39
N ALA A 12 -39.81 -2.09 16.09
CA ALA A 12 -39.02 -0.92 15.65
C ALA A 12 -37.52 -1.02 15.99
N CYS A 13 -37.14 -1.86 16.96
CA CYS A 13 -35.73 -2.02 17.38
C CYS A 13 -34.92 -3.02 16.54
N LEU A 14 -35.53 -3.72 15.59
CA LEU A 14 -34.87 -4.75 14.79
C LEU A 14 -34.37 -4.26 13.42
N LEU A 15 -34.68 -3.02 13.03
CA LEU A 15 -34.34 -2.48 11.70
C LEU A 15 -33.01 -1.71 11.66
N THR A 16 -32.36 -1.47 12.80
CA THR A 16 -31.08 -0.74 12.85
C THR A 16 -29.83 -1.64 12.80
N ALA A 17 -29.99 -2.97 12.75
CA ALA A 17 -28.86 -3.90 12.83
C ALA A 17 -28.23 -4.28 11.48
N CYS A 18 -28.84 -3.95 10.34
CA CYS A 18 -28.42 -4.51 9.04
C CYS A 18 -27.42 -3.64 8.25
N ASN A 19 -27.06 -2.44 8.73
CA ASN A 19 -26.18 -1.52 7.99
C ASN A 19 -24.77 -1.35 8.58
N GLY A 20 -24.45 -2.00 9.72
CA GLY A 20 -23.21 -1.77 10.47
C GLY A 20 -22.00 -2.57 10.00
N THR A 21 -22.18 -3.70 9.33
CA THR A 21 -21.08 -4.65 9.05
C THR A 21 -20.19 -4.18 7.90
N ALA A 22 -20.77 -3.75 6.77
CA ALA A 22 -19.99 -3.36 5.59
C ALA A 22 -19.04 -2.18 5.85
N THR A 23 -19.49 -1.18 6.60
CA THR A 23 -18.68 0.01 6.94
C THR A 23 -17.59 -0.34 7.97
N GLN A 24 -17.87 -1.26 8.89
CA GLN A 24 -16.91 -1.74 9.87
C GLN A 24 -15.82 -2.61 9.23
N ASP A 25 -16.20 -3.46 8.27
CA ASP A 25 -15.27 -4.29 7.50
C ASP A 25 -14.33 -3.42 6.65
N ALA A 26 -14.86 -2.41 5.95
CA ALA A 26 -14.05 -1.48 5.16
C ALA A 26 -13.01 -0.72 6.01
N ALA A 27 -13.40 -0.27 7.21
CA ALA A 27 -12.47 0.37 8.14
C ALA A 27 -11.38 -0.60 8.63
N CYS A 28 -11.74 -1.86 8.90
CA CYS A 28 -10.78 -2.89 9.28
C CYS A 28 -9.77 -3.18 8.16
N GLU A 29 -10.24 -3.31 6.91
CA GLU A 29 -9.35 -3.54 5.77
C GLU A 29 -8.45 -2.32 5.47
N LEU A 30 -8.94 -1.10 5.68
CA LEU A 30 -8.12 0.10 5.59
C LEU A 30 -6.97 0.08 6.60
N GLU A 31 -7.25 -0.23 7.86
CA GLU A 31 -6.21 -0.32 8.89
C GLU A 31 -5.19 -1.44 8.60
N ARG A 32 -5.63 -2.57 8.04
CA ARG A 32 -4.72 -3.63 7.58
C ARG A 32 -3.85 -3.20 6.42
N ALA A 33 -4.40 -2.44 5.47
CA ALA A 33 -3.64 -1.91 4.34
C ALA A 33 -2.55 -0.95 4.81
N LYS A 34 -2.89 -0.02 5.73
CA LYS A 34 -1.93 0.88 6.36
C LYS A 34 -0.84 0.13 7.09
N ALA A 35 -1.22 -0.80 7.97
CA ALA A 35 -0.26 -1.61 8.73
C ALA A 35 0.68 -2.42 7.82
N THR A 36 0.16 -2.89 6.68
CA THR A 36 0.95 -3.62 5.68
C THR A 36 1.97 -2.70 5.02
N LEU A 37 1.56 -1.51 4.55
CA LEU A 37 2.48 -0.57 3.91
C LEU A 37 3.52 -0.01 4.91
N ASP A 38 3.11 0.27 6.14
CA ASP A 38 4.02 0.66 7.22
C ASP A 38 5.05 -0.42 7.51
N THR A 39 4.62 -1.68 7.52
CA THR A 39 5.52 -2.83 7.71
C THR A 39 6.49 -2.98 6.53
N ILE A 40 6.03 -2.75 5.30
CA ILE A 40 6.92 -2.74 4.12
C ILE A 40 8.01 -1.68 4.29
N TYR A 41 7.67 -0.44 4.64
CA TYR A 41 8.68 0.58 4.89
C TYR A 41 9.59 0.26 6.07
N ALA A 42 9.07 -0.32 7.16
CA ALA A 42 9.86 -0.66 8.33
C ALA A 42 10.85 -1.82 8.09
N ARG A 43 10.53 -2.73 7.17
CA ARG A 43 11.32 -3.94 6.90
C ARG A 43 12.23 -3.78 5.69
N TYR A 44 11.72 -3.18 4.62
CA TYR A 44 12.42 -3.04 3.35
C TYR A 44 13.05 -1.67 3.16
N GLY A 45 12.66 -0.65 3.93
CA GLY A 45 13.18 0.71 3.80
C GLY A 45 14.69 0.80 4.01
N VAL A 46 15.35 1.61 3.18
CA VAL A 46 16.78 1.94 3.33
C VAL A 46 16.89 3.32 3.99
N PRO A 47 17.46 3.45 5.20
CA PRO A 47 17.41 4.71 5.97
C PRO A 47 18.00 5.93 5.26
N GLU A 48 18.97 5.72 4.38
CA GLU A 48 19.73 6.79 3.71
C GLU A 48 18.97 7.39 2.51
N ASN A 49 17.91 6.75 2.02
CA ASN A 49 17.15 7.22 0.87
C ASN A 49 15.67 6.78 0.93
N CYS A 50 14.89 7.12 -0.09
CA CYS A 50 13.49 6.71 -0.17
C CYS A 50 13.28 5.37 -0.92
N LEU A 51 14.34 4.54 -1.02
CA LEU A 51 14.30 3.27 -1.72
C LEU A 51 14.02 2.10 -0.77
N LEU A 52 13.59 0.99 -1.36
CA LEU A 52 13.30 -0.26 -0.67
C LEU A 52 14.29 -1.33 -1.11
N ARG A 53 14.54 -2.32 -0.26
CA ARG A 53 15.25 -3.56 -0.61
C ARG A 53 14.36 -4.42 -1.50
N GLU A 54 14.97 -5.23 -2.35
CA GLU A 54 14.26 -6.21 -3.18
C GLU A 54 13.63 -7.34 -2.36
N ASN A 55 14.24 -7.71 -1.22
CA ASN A 55 13.79 -8.80 -0.38
C ASN A 55 13.97 -8.47 1.11
N TYR A 56 13.24 -9.21 1.94
CA TYR A 56 13.38 -9.21 3.39
C TYR A 56 13.38 -10.65 3.92
N PRO A 57 14.36 -11.05 4.76
CA PRO A 57 15.58 -10.31 5.09
C PRO A 57 16.44 -9.99 3.85
N PHE A 58 17.22 -8.91 3.92
CA PHE A 58 18.05 -8.50 2.79
C PHE A 58 19.08 -9.57 2.43
N ASN A 59 19.11 -9.95 1.15
CA ASN A 59 20.06 -10.86 0.55
C ASN A 59 20.88 -10.13 -0.52
N ALA A 60 22.14 -9.85 -0.21
CA ALA A 60 23.06 -9.15 -1.10
C ALA A 60 23.44 -9.95 -2.36
N ASP A 61 23.28 -11.28 -2.33
CA ASP A 61 23.59 -12.15 -3.47
C ASP A 61 22.36 -12.42 -4.36
N TYR A 62 21.20 -11.82 -4.01
CA TYR A 62 19.98 -11.99 -4.79
C TYR A 62 20.12 -11.43 -6.20
N LYS A 63 19.57 -12.19 -7.16
CA LYS A 63 19.47 -11.82 -8.57
C LYS A 63 18.03 -11.94 -9.03
N ALA A 64 17.49 -10.86 -9.59
CA ALA A 64 16.13 -10.83 -10.09
C ALA A 64 15.96 -11.76 -11.30
N GLY A 65 15.06 -12.73 -11.18
CA GLY A 65 14.76 -13.69 -12.25
C GLY A 65 13.74 -13.20 -13.29
N TYR A 66 13.28 -11.96 -13.17
CA TYR A 66 12.23 -11.37 -14.03
C TYR A 66 12.76 -10.33 -15.04
N LEU A 67 14.08 -10.16 -15.14
CA LEU A 67 14.69 -9.26 -16.10
C LEU A 67 14.81 -9.93 -17.48
N ALA A 68 14.93 -9.11 -18.53
CA ALA A 68 14.96 -9.59 -19.90
C ALA A 68 16.21 -10.42 -20.24
N SER A 69 17.30 -10.31 -19.47
CA SER A 69 18.52 -11.10 -19.68
C SER A 69 19.25 -11.37 -18.37
N GLU A 70 19.85 -12.54 -18.22
CA GLU A 70 20.62 -12.92 -17.02
C GLU A 70 21.81 -11.98 -16.76
N ASP A 71 22.40 -11.41 -17.81
CA ASP A 71 23.50 -10.42 -17.71
C ASP A 71 23.08 -9.12 -17.00
N GLN A 72 21.77 -8.81 -17.00
CA GLN A 72 21.18 -7.69 -16.27
C GLN A 72 20.90 -8.04 -14.81
N ALA A 73 20.76 -9.33 -14.48
CA ALA A 73 20.47 -9.83 -13.13
C ALA A 73 21.73 -9.77 -12.25
N ARG A 74 22.17 -8.55 -11.98
CA ARG A 74 23.26 -8.24 -11.06
C ARG A 74 22.71 -8.04 -9.65
N PRO A 75 23.50 -8.31 -8.61
CA PRO A 75 23.20 -7.88 -7.25
C PRO A 75 22.81 -6.39 -7.22
N ASN A 76 21.61 -6.10 -6.72
CA ASN A 76 21.09 -4.75 -6.57
C ASN A 76 20.82 -4.48 -5.08
N PRO A 77 21.40 -3.42 -4.48
CA PRO A 77 21.08 -3.04 -3.11
C PRO A 77 19.62 -2.62 -2.93
N TYR A 78 18.92 -2.26 -4.01
CA TYR A 78 17.54 -1.79 -3.98
C TYR A 78 16.62 -2.72 -4.77
N SER A 79 15.32 -2.52 -4.58
CA SER A 79 14.31 -3.14 -5.41
C SER A 79 14.40 -2.63 -6.85
N TYR A 80 13.97 -3.43 -7.83
CA TYR A 80 13.73 -2.87 -9.17
C TYR A 80 12.47 -2.01 -9.20
N LEU A 81 12.29 -1.25 -10.28
CA LEU A 81 11.14 -0.38 -10.47
C LEU A 81 9.80 -1.13 -10.35
N TRP A 82 9.72 -2.35 -10.89
CA TRP A 82 8.48 -3.12 -10.87
C TRP A 82 7.94 -3.36 -9.45
N PRO A 83 8.68 -4.00 -8.52
CA PRO A 83 8.22 -4.13 -7.13
C PRO A 83 8.06 -2.78 -6.42
N PHE A 84 8.94 -1.81 -6.66
CA PHE A 84 8.84 -0.49 -6.04
C PHE A 84 7.53 0.22 -6.40
N SER A 85 7.11 0.16 -7.67
CA SER A 85 5.89 0.80 -8.17
C SER A 85 4.61 0.33 -7.46
N GLY A 86 4.63 -0.88 -6.87
CA GLY A 86 3.54 -1.38 -6.05
C GLY A 86 3.25 -0.49 -4.83
N THR A 87 4.26 0.20 -4.30
CA THR A 87 4.08 1.14 -3.17
C THR A 87 3.34 2.42 -3.57
N LEU A 88 3.52 2.89 -4.81
CA LEU A 88 2.73 4.00 -5.35
C LEU A 88 1.26 3.61 -5.45
N SER A 89 0.97 2.43 -6.00
CA SER A 89 -0.39 1.90 -6.08
C SER A 89 -1.02 1.75 -4.69
N ALA A 90 -0.30 1.16 -3.73
CA ALA A 90 -0.77 0.97 -2.36
C ALA A 90 -1.05 2.31 -1.65
N ALA A 91 -0.10 3.25 -1.69
CA ALA A 91 -0.25 4.55 -1.06
C ALA A 91 -1.38 5.37 -1.69
N SER A 92 -1.55 5.30 -3.01
CA SER A 92 -2.65 5.97 -3.73
C SER A 92 -4.01 5.40 -3.34
N ALA A 93 -4.15 4.06 -3.28
CA ALA A 93 -5.39 3.42 -2.87
C ALA A 93 -5.77 3.76 -1.42
N ILE A 94 -4.80 3.81 -0.50
CA ILE A 94 -5.04 4.24 0.88
C ILE A 94 -5.42 5.73 0.91
N LEU A 95 -4.73 6.57 0.12
CA LEU A 95 -4.99 8.01 0.05
C LEU A 95 -6.44 8.33 -0.37
N GLU A 96 -7.05 7.52 -1.25
CA GLU A 96 -8.47 7.68 -1.62
C GLU A 96 -9.42 7.58 -0.42
N SER A 97 -9.05 6.82 0.60
CA SER A 97 -9.85 6.61 1.82
C SER A 97 -9.34 7.40 3.03
N ASP A 98 -8.06 7.78 3.05
CA ASP A 98 -7.42 8.50 4.14
C ASP A 98 -6.42 9.56 3.62
N SER A 99 -6.84 10.82 3.69
CA SER A 99 -6.03 11.98 3.27
C SER A 99 -4.68 12.12 3.99
N SER A 100 -4.51 11.54 5.20
CA SER A 100 -3.25 11.60 5.93
C SER A 100 -2.11 10.87 5.20
N TYR A 101 -2.44 9.92 4.33
CA TYR A 101 -1.46 9.21 3.50
C TYR A 101 -0.83 10.07 2.40
N ARG A 102 -1.30 11.31 2.22
CA ARG A 102 -0.69 12.26 1.29
C ARG A 102 0.78 12.49 1.61
N THR A 103 1.13 12.58 2.89
CA THR A 103 2.51 12.72 3.35
C THR A 103 3.37 11.52 2.95
N VAL A 104 2.84 10.30 3.02
CA VAL A 104 3.57 9.10 2.57
C VAL A 104 3.84 9.16 1.07
N VAL A 105 2.87 9.62 0.28
CA VAL A 105 3.05 9.79 -1.17
C VAL A 105 4.12 10.85 -1.47
N ASP A 106 3.97 12.05 -0.89
CA ASP A 106 4.82 13.20 -1.23
C ASP A 106 6.24 13.09 -0.67
N GLU A 107 6.41 12.52 0.53
CA GLU A 107 7.71 12.51 1.23
C GLU A 107 8.48 11.19 1.10
N ARG A 108 7.84 10.11 0.64
CA ARG A 108 8.51 8.80 0.48
C ARG A 108 8.37 8.23 -0.92
N VAL A 109 7.14 8.02 -1.38
CA VAL A 109 6.89 7.31 -2.66
C VAL A 109 7.45 8.10 -3.84
N LEU A 110 7.06 9.38 -3.99
CA LEU A 110 7.47 10.19 -5.14
C LEU A 110 8.98 10.46 -5.17
N PRO A 111 9.65 10.81 -4.05
CA PRO A 111 11.10 10.92 -4.02
C PRO A 111 11.79 9.60 -4.39
N GLY A 112 11.32 8.46 -3.87
CA GLY A 112 11.90 7.16 -4.22
C GLY A 112 11.66 6.78 -5.68
N LEU A 113 10.49 7.11 -6.24
CA LEU A 113 10.18 6.85 -7.65
C LEU A 113 11.04 7.69 -8.59
N ALA A 114 11.39 8.92 -8.19
CA ALA A 114 12.22 9.82 -8.99
C ALA A 114 13.63 9.25 -9.24
N GLU A 115 14.16 8.43 -8.34
CA GLU A 115 15.45 7.74 -8.51
C GLU A 115 15.46 6.73 -9.68
N TYR A 116 14.29 6.29 -10.14
CA TYR A 116 14.15 5.39 -11.29
C TYR A 116 13.89 6.14 -12.62
N LEU A 117 13.85 7.48 -12.61
CA LEU A 117 13.62 8.25 -13.83
C LEU A 117 14.90 8.29 -14.69
N ASP A 118 14.92 7.51 -15.77
CA ASP A 118 15.96 7.56 -16.79
C ASP A 118 15.70 8.71 -17.76
N THR A 119 16.52 9.75 -17.63
CA THR A 119 16.54 10.92 -18.54
C THR A 119 17.65 10.84 -19.60
N VAL A 120 18.49 9.80 -19.56
CA VAL A 120 19.54 9.55 -20.55
C VAL A 120 18.92 9.01 -21.83
N ARG A 121 17.91 8.14 -21.72
CA ARG A 121 17.12 7.64 -22.85
C ARG A 121 16.02 8.63 -23.24
N MET A 122 15.73 8.70 -24.54
CA MET A 122 14.65 9.52 -25.09
C MET A 122 13.65 8.67 -25.88
N PRO A 123 12.35 8.75 -25.59
CA PRO A 123 11.73 9.59 -24.55
C PRO A 123 12.14 9.13 -23.13
N ALA A 124 12.21 10.09 -22.20
CA ALA A 124 12.48 9.80 -20.80
C ALA A 124 11.43 8.81 -20.26
N ALA A 125 11.87 7.89 -19.42
CA ALA A 125 11.01 6.84 -18.88
C ALA A 125 11.50 6.42 -17.49
N TYR A 126 10.60 5.83 -16.72
CA TYR A 126 11.00 5.10 -15.52
C TYR A 126 11.54 3.73 -15.94
N SER A 127 12.78 3.39 -15.54
CA SER A 127 13.41 2.11 -15.90
C SER A 127 14.42 1.62 -14.87
#